data_AF-A0A7S1QXS2-F1
#
_entry.id   AF-A0A7S1QXS2-F1
#
_cell.length_a   1.000
_cell.length_b   1.000
_cell.length_c   1.000
_cell.angle_alpha   90.00
_cell.angle_beta   90.00
_cell.angle_gamma   90.00
#
_symmetry.space_group_name_H-M   'P 1'
#
loop_
_entity.id
_entity.type
_entity.pdbx_description
1 polymer ?
#
loop_
_entity_poly.entity_id
_entity_poly.type
_entity_poly.pdbx_seq_one_letter_code
_entity_poly.pdbx_strand_id
1 'polypeptide(L)'
;AKVAGLEGEPDVRRIDPGTSHGYAIPNRGLPSTRFLPKTGCDASGNACDVQSMPPCPKEGCDLPIDTKFEASWGCLYARGVPEDKQKCALTGQGNPSTYQDWWDGSAVDGWTLPFSVLVDDSGRGLTPDAVGSAPVCSPVVCARLLAAAICPTAEFLTPDA
;
A
#
# COMPACT_ATOMS: atom_id res chain seq x y z
N ALA A 1 9.72 0.60 -2.01
CA ALA A 1 9.78 1.89 -1.31
C ALA A 1 8.50 2.09 -0.52
N LYS A 2 8.62 2.64 0.69
CA LYS A 2 7.51 3.05 1.53
C LYS A 2 7.39 4.57 1.48
N VAL A 3 6.17 5.10 1.53
CA VAL A 3 5.96 6.51 1.88
C VAL A 3 5.61 6.59 3.38
N ALA A 4 6.65 6.84 4.21
CA ALA A 4 6.66 7.21 5.63
C ALA A 4 5.93 6.32 6.68
N GLY A 5 6.49 6.21 7.90
CA GLY A 5 5.69 6.04 9.13
C GLY A 5 5.65 4.66 9.84
N LEU A 6 6.58 3.73 9.57
CA LEU A 6 6.66 2.47 10.32
C LEU A 6 7.92 2.58 11.16
N GLU A 7 7.71 2.75 12.47
CA GLU A 7 8.80 3.01 13.40
C GLU A 7 9.79 1.83 13.41
N GLY A 8 11.08 2.15 13.25
CA GLY A 8 12.15 1.14 13.23
C GLY A 8 12.35 0.43 11.88
N GLU A 9 11.57 0.75 10.86
CA GLU A 9 11.70 0.15 9.52
C GLU A 9 12.37 1.13 8.53
N PRO A 10 13.26 0.64 7.63
CA PRO A 10 13.82 1.46 6.58
C PRO A 10 12.77 1.78 5.50
N ASP A 11 12.90 2.93 4.84
CA ASP A 11 12.00 3.32 3.73
C ASP A 11 12.11 2.38 2.52
N VAL A 12 13.28 1.75 2.34
CA VAL A 12 13.55 0.79 1.26
C VAL A 12 14.04 -0.53 1.86
N ARG A 13 13.36 -1.62 1.48
CA ARG A 13 13.70 -2.98 1.85
C ARG A 13 13.89 -3.81 0.59
N ARG A 14 15.08 -4.40 0.45
CA ARG A 14 15.35 -5.42 -0.57
C ARG A 14 14.69 -6.73 -0.15
N ILE A 15 13.98 -7.36 -1.09
CA ILE A 15 13.37 -8.67 -0.95
C ILE A 15 13.96 -9.54 -2.06
N ASP A 16 14.71 -10.57 -1.69
CA ASP A 16 15.28 -11.50 -2.68
C ASP A 16 14.21 -12.51 -3.13
N PRO A 17 14.35 -13.09 -4.34
CA PRO A 17 13.38 -14.05 -4.86
C PRO A 17 13.07 -15.18 -3.87
N GLY A 18 11.78 -15.45 -3.65
CA GLY A 18 11.31 -16.50 -2.73
C GLY A 18 11.36 -16.13 -1.25
N THR A 19 11.80 -14.92 -0.90
CA THR A 19 11.81 -14.44 0.49
C THR A 19 10.61 -13.54 0.80
N SER A 20 10.38 -13.31 2.09
CA SER A 20 9.33 -12.41 2.58
C SER A 20 9.87 -11.51 3.70
N HIS A 21 9.17 -10.42 3.96
CA HIS A 21 9.44 -9.52 5.08
C HIS A 21 8.12 -9.14 5.75
N GLY A 22 8.11 -9.15 7.07
CA GLY A 22 6.96 -8.74 7.89
C GLY A 22 7.19 -7.35 8.45
N TYR A 23 6.14 -6.53 8.48
CA TYR A 23 6.14 -5.22 9.11
C TYR A 23 5.25 -5.25 10.37
N ALA A 24 5.74 -4.71 11.47
CA ALA A 24 4.93 -4.58 12.69
C ALA A 24 4.07 -3.30 12.61
N ILE A 25 2.75 -3.47 12.63
CA ILE A 25 1.82 -2.34 12.70
C ILE A 25 1.67 -1.90 14.17
N PRO A 26 1.86 -0.60 14.49
CA PRO A 26 1.71 -0.12 15.86
C PRO A 26 0.29 -0.30 16.40
N ASN A 27 0.15 -0.75 17.66
CA ASN A 27 -1.18 -0.91 18.31
C ASN A 27 -2.01 0.38 18.36
N ARG A 28 -1.36 1.54 18.30
CA ARG A 28 -2.02 2.85 18.23
C ARG A 28 -2.64 3.15 16.85
N GLY A 29 -2.54 2.24 15.90
CA GLY A 29 -2.93 2.43 14.52
C GLY A 29 -1.87 3.17 13.70
N LEU A 30 -2.08 3.19 12.40
CA LEU A 30 -1.18 3.81 11.44
C LEU A 30 -2.02 4.38 10.29
N PRO A 31 -2.28 5.70 10.29
CA PRO A 31 -3.34 6.32 9.51
C PRO A 31 -3.10 6.32 8.00
N SER A 32 -1.88 6.05 7.54
CA SER A 32 -1.57 5.92 6.13
C SER A 32 -0.24 5.21 5.95
N THR A 33 -0.25 4.20 5.08
CA THR A 33 0.94 3.54 4.55
C THR A 33 0.74 3.17 3.10
N ARG A 34 1.84 3.21 2.36
CA ARG A 34 1.90 2.77 0.97
C ARG A 34 3.13 1.90 0.78
N PHE A 35 2.95 0.81 0.08
CA PHE A 35 4.03 -0.06 -0.37
C PHE A 35 4.05 -0.09 -1.88
N LEU A 36 5.21 0.27 -2.44
CA LEU A 36 5.46 0.32 -3.86
C LEU A 36 6.67 -0.57 -4.18
N PRO A 37 6.52 -1.60 -5.02
CA PRO A 37 7.65 -2.41 -5.43
C PRO A 37 8.55 -1.65 -6.41
N LYS A 38 9.85 -1.94 -6.37
CA LYS A 38 10.87 -1.41 -7.28
C LYS A 38 11.70 -2.57 -7.80
N THR A 39 12.18 -2.51 -9.04
CA THR A 39 12.98 -3.58 -9.66
C THR A 39 14.12 -3.01 -10.50
N GLY A 40 15.22 -3.75 -10.62
CA GLY A 40 16.40 -3.29 -11.37
C GLY A 40 17.22 -2.23 -10.63
N CYS A 41 17.13 -2.18 -9.30
CA CYS A 41 17.79 -1.17 -8.48
C CYS A 41 19.29 -1.43 -8.28
N ASP A 42 20.02 -0.35 -7.99
CA ASP A 42 21.38 -0.41 -7.47
C ASP A 42 21.46 -1.02 -6.04
N ALA A 43 22.68 -1.13 -5.51
CA ALA A 43 22.94 -1.71 -4.18
C ALA A 43 22.29 -0.93 -3.02
N SER A 44 21.93 0.33 -3.22
CA SER A 44 21.23 1.17 -2.24
C SER A 44 19.71 1.08 -2.36
N GLY A 45 19.20 0.31 -3.34
CA GLY A 45 17.78 0.20 -3.63
C GLY A 45 17.22 1.42 -4.36
N ASN A 46 18.08 2.17 -5.06
CA ASN A 46 17.75 3.37 -5.84
C ASN A 46 18.15 3.18 -7.30
N ALA A 47 17.92 4.22 -8.11
CA ALA A 47 18.23 4.23 -9.53
C ALA A 47 17.77 2.94 -10.25
N CYS A 48 16.47 2.67 -10.19
CA CYS A 48 15.89 1.41 -10.66
C CYS A 48 15.24 1.53 -12.04
N ASP A 49 15.05 0.39 -12.71
CA ASP A 49 14.27 0.31 -13.96
C ASP A 49 12.79 0.63 -13.76
N VAL A 50 12.26 0.35 -12.56
CA VAL A 50 10.90 0.72 -12.15
C VAL A 50 10.98 1.52 -10.86
N GLN A 51 10.76 2.83 -10.96
CA GLN A 51 10.80 3.75 -9.81
C GLN A 51 10.07 5.08 -10.08
N SER A 52 8.91 5.25 -9.45
CA SER A 52 8.13 6.49 -9.47
C SER A 52 8.44 7.50 -8.36
N MET A 53 9.18 7.08 -7.32
CA MET A 53 9.42 7.88 -6.12
C MET A 53 10.92 8.08 -5.88
N PRO A 54 11.38 9.30 -5.52
CA PRO A 54 12.78 9.60 -5.21
C PRO A 54 13.41 8.68 -4.15
N PRO A 55 14.75 8.51 -4.14
CA PRO A 55 15.73 9.17 -5.02
C PRO A 55 15.92 8.42 -6.36
N CYS A 56 15.70 9.12 -7.46
CA CYS A 56 15.63 8.54 -8.81
C CYS A 56 16.94 8.71 -9.60
N PRO A 57 17.11 8.02 -10.74
CA PRO A 57 18.19 8.29 -11.69
C PRO A 57 18.26 9.76 -12.12
N LYS A 58 19.36 10.13 -12.79
CA LYS A 58 19.58 11.51 -13.28
C LYS A 58 18.50 11.94 -14.27
N GLU A 59 17.94 10.97 -14.99
CA GLU A 59 16.91 11.12 -16.01
C GLU A 59 15.53 11.46 -15.41
N GLY A 60 15.36 11.29 -14.09
CA GLY A 60 14.10 11.50 -13.38
C GLY A 60 13.50 10.19 -12.88
N CYS A 61 12.42 10.30 -12.11
CA CYS A 61 11.58 9.15 -11.79
C CYS A 61 10.70 8.83 -13.00
N ASP A 62 10.26 7.58 -13.10
CA ASP A 62 9.16 7.23 -13.99
C ASP A 62 7.94 8.11 -13.66
N LEU A 63 7.06 8.30 -14.66
CA LEU A 63 5.69 8.75 -14.38
C LEU A 63 5.10 7.84 -13.29
N PRO A 64 4.13 8.32 -12.47
CA PRO A 64 3.64 7.58 -11.29
C PRO A 64 2.85 6.30 -11.60
N ILE A 65 3.14 5.63 -12.72
CA ILE A 65 2.67 4.31 -13.07
C ILE A 65 3.21 3.32 -12.04
N ASP A 66 2.35 2.87 -11.14
CA ASP A 66 2.74 2.08 -9.99
C ASP A 66 1.65 1.11 -9.58
N THR A 67 2.06 -0.15 -9.41
CA THR A 67 1.34 -1.05 -8.53
C THR A 67 1.52 -0.62 -7.08
N LYS A 68 0.42 -0.39 -6.33
CA LYS A 68 0.48 0.02 -4.92
C LYS A 68 -0.35 -0.90 -4.03
N PHE A 69 0.11 -1.09 -2.81
CA PHE A 69 -0.74 -1.48 -1.69
C PHE A 69 -0.86 -0.30 -0.75
N GLU A 70 -2.07 0.19 -0.55
CA GLU A 70 -2.38 1.32 0.32
C GLU A 70 -3.19 0.82 1.51
N ALA A 71 -2.81 1.24 2.72
CA ALA A 71 -3.50 0.82 3.92
C ALA A 71 -3.49 1.91 5.00
N SER A 72 -4.61 2.00 5.71
CA SER A 72 -4.78 2.69 6.98
C SER A 72 -5.12 1.64 8.03
N TRP A 73 -4.35 1.59 9.10
CA TRP A 73 -4.48 0.58 10.13
C TRP A 73 -5.15 1.14 11.38
N GLY A 74 -6.10 0.37 11.90
CA GLY A 74 -6.90 0.70 13.06
C GLY A 74 -6.09 0.75 14.35
N CYS A 75 -6.55 1.60 15.27
CA CYS A 75 -6.08 1.67 16.63
C CYS A 75 -6.80 0.64 17.51
N LEU A 76 -6.05 -0.27 18.12
CA LEU A 76 -6.59 -1.29 19.03
C LEU A 76 -7.22 -0.70 20.29
N TYR A 77 -6.92 0.56 20.60
CA TYR A 77 -7.44 1.27 21.78
C TYR A 77 -8.65 2.16 21.47
N ALA A 78 -9.07 2.26 20.20
CA ALA A 78 -10.16 3.14 19.79
C ALA A 78 -11.49 2.66 20.38
N ARG A 79 -12.25 3.59 20.94
CA ARG A 79 -13.62 3.37 21.47
C ARG A 79 -14.65 4.29 20.84
N GLY A 80 -14.23 5.18 19.93
CA GLY A 80 -15.09 6.17 19.30
C GLY A 80 -15.37 7.38 20.20
N VAL A 81 -14.47 7.70 21.14
CA VAL A 81 -14.62 8.79 22.11
C VAL A 81 -13.52 9.84 21.96
N PRO A 82 -13.73 11.10 22.38
CA PRO A 82 -12.75 12.18 22.20
C PRO A 82 -11.35 11.87 22.79
N GLU A 83 -11.28 11.09 23.87
CA GLU A 83 -10.04 10.71 24.54
C GLU A 83 -9.12 9.82 23.68
N ASP A 84 -9.67 9.19 22.63
CA ASP A 84 -8.89 8.35 21.72
C ASP A 84 -7.77 9.15 21.03
N LYS A 85 -7.91 10.48 20.92
CA LYS A 85 -6.85 11.38 20.42
C LYS A 85 -5.54 11.28 21.19
N GLN A 86 -5.57 10.86 22.46
CA GLN A 86 -4.36 10.72 23.28
C GLN A 86 -3.67 9.37 23.09
N LYS A 87 -4.38 8.36 22.60
CA LYS A 87 -3.91 6.97 22.54
C LYS A 87 -3.67 6.50 21.11
N CYS A 88 -4.45 6.97 20.16
CA CYS A 88 -4.43 6.56 18.77
C CYS A 88 -3.57 7.50 17.91
N ALA A 89 -3.05 7.00 16.81
CA ALA A 89 -2.42 7.82 15.78
C ALA A 89 -3.48 8.70 15.10
N LEU A 90 -3.12 9.95 14.78
CA LEU A 90 -4.04 10.90 14.16
C LEU A 90 -3.94 10.83 12.63
N THR A 91 -5.09 10.78 11.97
CA THR A 91 -5.24 10.96 10.52
C THR A 91 -4.73 12.34 10.07
N GLY A 92 -4.55 12.53 8.75
CA GLY A 92 -4.17 13.82 8.18
C GLY A 92 -5.15 14.95 8.50
N GLN A 93 -6.40 14.61 8.83
CA GLN A 93 -7.45 15.55 9.25
C GLN A 93 -7.48 15.79 10.77
N GLY A 94 -6.52 15.23 11.53
CA GLY A 94 -6.42 15.42 12.99
C GLY A 94 -7.40 14.58 13.82
N ASN A 95 -8.12 13.64 13.20
CA ASN A 95 -9.00 12.71 13.89
C ASN A 95 -8.25 11.45 14.32
N PRO A 96 -8.56 10.84 15.47
CA PRO A 96 -7.95 9.58 15.87
C PRO A 96 -8.31 8.47 14.88
N SER A 97 -7.36 7.59 14.59
CA SER A 97 -7.61 6.36 13.83
C SER A 97 -8.70 5.55 14.54
N THR A 98 -9.64 5.00 13.76
CA THR A 98 -10.72 4.15 14.29
C THR A 98 -10.17 2.75 14.59
N TYR A 99 -11.00 1.81 15.03
CA TYR A 99 -10.60 0.40 15.21
C TYR A 99 -10.50 -0.38 13.88
N GLN A 100 -10.90 0.21 12.75
CA GLN A 100 -11.02 -0.47 11.46
C GLN A 100 -9.77 -0.28 10.61
N ASP A 101 -9.34 -1.36 9.96
CA ASP A 101 -8.38 -1.31 8.88
C ASP A 101 -9.10 -0.97 7.56
N TRP A 102 -8.46 -0.15 6.75
CA TRP A 102 -8.89 0.18 5.38
C TRP A 102 -7.72 -0.07 4.45
N TRP A 103 -7.92 -0.83 3.39
CA TRP A 103 -6.84 -1.08 2.44
C TRP A 103 -7.36 -1.29 1.04
N ASP A 104 -6.48 -1.10 0.07
CA ASP A 104 -6.72 -1.41 -1.33
C ASP A 104 -5.43 -1.85 -2.03
N GLY A 105 -5.62 -2.63 -3.09
CA GLY A 105 -4.61 -2.82 -4.13
C GLY A 105 -4.88 -1.82 -5.24
N SER A 106 -4.02 -0.81 -5.37
CA SER A 106 -4.25 0.32 -6.26
C SER A 106 -3.43 0.19 -7.55
N ALA A 107 -4.14 0.45 -8.65
CA ALA A 107 -3.58 0.73 -9.97
C ALA A 107 -4.08 2.09 -10.50
N VAL A 108 -4.51 2.98 -9.59
CA VAL A 108 -5.06 4.31 -9.93
C VAL A 108 -4.03 5.13 -10.70
N ASP A 109 -2.77 5.07 -10.27
CA ASP A 109 -1.70 5.82 -10.91
C ASP A 109 -1.03 5.02 -12.05
N GLY A 110 -1.39 3.75 -12.22
CA GLY A 110 -0.94 2.86 -13.30
C GLY A 110 -0.63 1.46 -12.79
N TRP A 111 0.05 0.64 -13.60
CA TRP A 111 0.41 -0.75 -13.23
C TRP A 111 1.80 -1.09 -13.74
N THR A 112 2.67 -1.56 -12.85
CA THR A 112 4.07 -1.92 -13.18
C THR A 112 4.36 -3.39 -12.98
N LEU A 113 3.92 -3.96 -11.86
CA LEU A 113 4.20 -5.35 -11.51
C LEU A 113 2.93 -6.09 -11.10
N PRO A 114 2.81 -7.38 -11.45
CA PRO A 114 1.71 -8.22 -10.99
C PRO A 114 1.75 -8.38 -9.48
N PHE A 115 0.58 -8.37 -8.85
CA PHE A 115 0.47 -8.51 -7.40
C PHE A 115 -0.78 -9.27 -6.99
N SER A 116 -0.78 -9.72 -5.74
CA SER A 116 -1.97 -10.22 -5.07
C SER A 116 -1.96 -9.76 -3.62
N VAL A 117 -3.13 -9.39 -3.10
CA VAL A 117 -3.33 -9.07 -1.68
C VAL A 117 -4.14 -10.19 -1.08
N LEU A 118 -3.57 -10.83 -0.05
CA LEU A 118 -4.19 -11.90 0.71
C LEU A 118 -4.35 -11.41 2.14
N VAL A 119 -5.55 -11.59 2.69
CA VAL A 119 -5.82 -11.30 4.10
C VAL A 119 -6.00 -12.62 4.82
N ASP A 120 -5.24 -12.81 5.88
CA ASP A 120 -5.32 -13.96 6.77
C ASP A 120 -5.46 -13.46 8.21
N ASP A 121 -6.63 -13.70 8.81
CA ASP A 121 -6.91 -13.42 10.21
C ASP A 121 -6.52 -14.60 11.13
N SER A 122 -5.97 -15.67 10.55
CA SER A 122 -5.70 -16.96 11.19
C SER A 122 -6.95 -17.62 11.76
N GLY A 123 -8.11 -17.39 11.14
CA GLY A 123 -9.41 -17.86 11.61
C GLY A 123 -9.86 -17.22 12.92
N ARG A 124 -9.21 -16.12 13.35
CA ARG A 124 -9.59 -15.42 14.58
C ARG A 124 -10.84 -14.57 14.40
N GLY A 125 -11.30 -14.36 13.16
CA GLY A 125 -12.30 -13.37 12.86
C GLY A 125 -11.84 -11.98 13.30
N LEU A 126 -12.69 -10.99 13.05
CA LEU A 126 -12.80 -9.90 14.00
C LEU A 126 -13.62 -10.46 15.18
N THR A 127 -13.20 -10.20 16.43
CA THR A 127 -13.88 -10.73 17.62
C THR A 127 -15.40 -10.52 17.50
N PRO A 128 -16.27 -11.46 17.95
CA PRO A 128 -17.72 -11.39 17.73
C PRO A 128 -18.41 -10.09 18.17
N ASP A 129 -17.80 -9.36 19.11
CA ASP A 129 -18.31 -8.07 19.62
C ASP A 129 -17.82 -6.84 18.82
N ALA A 130 -17.03 -7.04 17.76
CA ALA A 130 -16.58 -5.97 16.87
C ALA A 130 -17.77 -5.51 16.01
N VAL A 131 -18.47 -4.48 16.50
CA VAL A 131 -19.54 -3.78 15.77
C VAL A 131 -19.03 -3.42 14.38
N GLY A 132 -19.72 -3.83 13.31
CA GLY A 132 -19.37 -3.43 11.93
C GLY A 132 -18.23 -4.21 11.26
N SER A 133 -17.86 -5.39 11.76
CA SER A 133 -16.88 -6.25 11.10
C SER A 133 -17.43 -6.81 9.78
N ALA A 134 -16.99 -6.22 8.65
CA ALA A 134 -17.22 -6.82 7.33
C ALA A 134 -16.54 -8.21 7.28
N PRO A 135 -17.07 -9.16 6.47
CA PRO A 135 -16.35 -10.42 6.22
C PRO A 135 -14.93 -10.12 5.74
N VAL A 136 -13.97 -10.97 6.12
CA VAL A 136 -12.60 -10.91 5.61
C VAL A 136 -12.66 -10.76 4.09
N CYS A 137 -12.05 -9.70 3.57
CA CYS A 137 -12.07 -9.41 2.15
C CYS A 137 -11.52 -10.61 1.37
N SER A 138 -12.17 -10.94 0.26
CA SER A 138 -11.66 -11.96 -0.65
C SER A 138 -10.30 -11.56 -1.21
N PRO A 139 -9.44 -12.54 -1.58
CA PRO A 139 -8.18 -12.25 -2.27
C PRO A 139 -8.35 -11.30 -3.45
N VAL A 140 -7.51 -10.28 -3.52
CA VAL A 140 -7.38 -9.41 -4.70
C VAL A 140 -6.23 -9.94 -5.53
N VAL A 141 -6.48 -10.36 -6.77
CA VAL A 141 -5.47 -10.93 -7.66
C VAL A 141 -5.36 -10.09 -8.92
N CYS A 142 -4.31 -9.29 -8.99
CA CYS A 142 -3.95 -8.44 -10.13
C CYS A 142 -2.67 -8.97 -10.80
N ALA A 143 -2.61 -10.29 -11.01
CA ALA A 143 -1.42 -10.98 -11.52
C ALA A 143 -1.39 -11.13 -13.05
N ARG A 144 -2.52 -10.86 -13.73
CA ARG A 144 -2.65 -10.98 -15.18
C ARG A 144 -3.46 -9.81 -15.72
N LEU A 145 -2.76 -8.70 -16.00
CA LEU A 145 -3.37 -7.59 -16.70
C LEU A 145 -3.54 -7.96 -18.19
N LEU A 146 -4.64 -8.66 -18.51
CA LEU A 146 -5.05 -8.87 -19.91
C LEU A 146 -5.14 -7.54 -20.66
N ALA A 147 -5.42 -6.44 -19.95
CA ALA A 147 -5.48 -5.08 -20.47
C ALA A 147 -4.22 -4.68 -21.26
N ALA A 148 -3.01 -5.13 -20.91
CA ALA A 148 -1.83 -4.84 -21.72
C ALA A 148 -1.84 -5.61 -23.06
N ALA A 149 -2.35 -6.85 -23.06
CA ALA A 149 -2.46 -7.68 -24.26
C ALA A 149 -3.65 -7.31 -25.16
N ILE A 150 -4.66 -6.64 -24.61
CA ILE A 150 -5.84 -6.16 -25.35
C ILE A 150 -5.88 -4.63 -25.45
N CYS A 151 -4.79 -3.95 -25.06
CA CYS A 151 -4.73 -2.50 -25.10
C CYS A 151 -4.91 -2.07 -26.57
N PRO A 152 -5.91 -1.24 -26.90
CA PRO A 152 -6.14 -0.88 -28.28
C PRO A 152 -4.91 -0.13 -28.81
N THR A 153 -4.25 -0.70 -29.81
CA THR A 153 -2.97 -0.17 -30.33
C THR A 153 -3.15 0.95 -31.36
N ALA A 154 -4.40 1.35 -31.62
CA ALA A 154 -4.77 2.28 -32.69
C ALA A 154 -5.60 3.46 -32.18
N GLU A 155 -5.60 3.75 -30.88
CA GLU A 155 -6.26 4.95 -30.37
C GLU A 155 -5.43 6.19 -30.72
N PHE A 156 -6.09 7.21 -31.26
CA PHE A 156 -5.52 8.54 -31.39
C PHE A 156 -5.50 9.20 -30.01
N LEU A 157 -4.34 9.21 -29.36
CA LEU A 157 -4.16 9.76 -28.00
C LEU A 157 -3.88 11.27 -27.97
N THR A 158 -3.89 11.93 -29.12
CA THR A 158 -3.74 13.40 -29.22
C THR A 158 -5.09 14.02 -29.59
N PRO A 159 -5.62 14.99 -28.82
CA PRO A 159 -6.69 15.83 -29.31
C PRO A 159 -6.18 16.68 -30.47
N ASP A 160 -7.03 16.89 -31.48
CA ASP A 160 -6.76 17.85 -32.55
C ASP A 160 -6.48 19.24 -31.94
N ALA A 161 -5.38 19.86 -32.39
CA ALA A 161 -4.93 21.18 -31.96
C ALA A 161 -5.85 22.32 -32.43
#